data_AF-A0A6A3PCT4-F1
#
_entry.id   AF-A0A6A3PCT4-F1
#
_cell.length_a   1.000
_cell.length_b   1.000
_cell.length_c   1.000
_cell.angle_alpha   90.00
_cell.angle_beta   90.00
_cell.angle_gamma   90.00
#
_symmetry.space_group_name_H-M   'P 1'
#
loop_
_entity.id
_entity.type
_entity.pdbx_description
1 polymer ?
#
loop_
_entity_poly.entity_id
_entity_poly.type
_entity_poly.pdbx_seq_one_letter_code
_entity_poly.pdbx_strand_id
1 'polypeptide(L)'
;MCTAKVNARVVPGRSGWYVALKASGHHNHPVTKHQWFNYAENRKITDEGLTLDAEEMHKAGAHTKGILAYLRERSGEFCMLPVWFL
;
A
#
# COMPACT_ATOMS: atom_id res chain seq x y z
N MET A 1 9.36 1.23 -23.65
CA MET A 1 10.08 1.08 -22.36
C MET A 1 9.86 2.35 -21.56
N CYS A 2 9.44 2.24 -20.30
CA CYS A 2 9.28 3.40 -19.42
C CYS A 2 10.66 3.90 -18.99
N THR A 3 10.90 5.21 -19.07
CA THR A 3 12.19 5.82 -18.70
C THR A 3 12.10 6.67 -17.43
N ALA A 4 10.89 6.79 -16.85
CA ALA A 4 10.66 7.53 -15.61
C ALA A 4 11.51 6.96 -14.47
N LYS A 5 12.23 7.84 -13.77
CA LYS A 5 13.09 7.51 -12.64
C LYS A 5 13.02 8.62 -11.60
N VAL A 6 13.04 8.24 -10.32
CA VAL A 6 13.28 9.16 -9.20
C VAL A 6 14.58 8.73 -8.51
N ASN A 7 15.51 9.66 -8.34
CA ASN A 7 16.72 9.44 -7.54
C ASN A 7 16.56 10.17 -6.21
N ALA A 8 16.74 9.45 -5.11
CA ALA A 8 16.72 10.02 -3.76
C ALA A 8 18.15 10.07 -3.20
N ARG A 9 18.52 11.18 -2.56
CA ARG A 9 19.78 11.29 -1.81
C ARG A 9 19.58 12.05 -0.51
N VAL A 10 20.30 11.64 0.52
CA VAL A 10 20.35 12.37 1.79
C VAL A 10 21.28 13.57 1.62
N VAL A 11 20.83 14.76 2.02
CA VAL A 11 21.61 16.01 1.97
C VAL A 11 21.53 16.73 3.31
N PRO A 12 22.62 17.40 3.75
CA PRO A 12 22.58 18.24 4.93
C PRO A 12 21.85 19.55 4.62
N GLY A 13 21.28 20.17 5.65
CA GLY A 13 20.81 21.56 5.60
C GLY A 13 20.77 22.16 6.99
N ARG A 14 20.09 23.30 7.14
CA ARG A 14 20.32 24.21 8.29
C ARG A 14 20.05 23.59 9.66
N SER A 15 19.12 22.66 9.76
CA SER A 15 18.69 22.08 11.04
C SER A 15 18.56 20.56 10.99
N GLY A 16 19.33 19.89 10.11
CA GLY A 16 19.35 18.43 10.03
C GLY A 16 19.61 17.90 8.63
N TRP A 17 19.02 16.74 8.35
CA TRP A 17 19.16 16.02 7.08
C TRP A 17 17.82 15.97 6.36
N TYR A 18 17.88 16.02 5.03
CA TYR A 18 16.70 16.00 4.15
C TYR A 18 16.92 14.99 3.03
N VAL A 19 15.83 14.42 2.52
CA VAL A 19 15.89 13.60 1.31
C VAL A 19 15.59 14.49 0.10
N ALA A 20 16.61 14.74 -0.72
CA ALA A 20 16.45 15.44 -1.98
C ALA A 20 16.06 14.45 -3.08
N LEU A 21 14.96 14.75 -3.78
CA LEU A 21 14.42 13.95 -4.87
C LEU A 21 14.73 14.61 -6.22
N LYS A 22 15.21 13.82 -7.19
CA LYS A 22 15.35 14.24 -8.59
C LYS A 22 14.61 13.27 -9.51
N ALA A 23 13.49 13.73 -10.06
CA ALA A 23 12.76 13.02 -11.10
C ALA A 23 13.40 13.28 -12.49
N SER A 24 13.37 12.27 -13.35
CA SER A 24 13.86 12.33 -14.73
C SER A 24 13.16 11.30 -15.62
N GLY A 25 13.24 11.46 -16.94
CA GLY A 25 12.59 10.58 -17.91
C GLY A 25 11.09 10.83 -18.05
N HIS A 26 10.38 9.93 -18.71
CA HIS A 26 8.93 10.03 -18.93
C HIS A 26 8.25 8.67 -18.83
N HIS A 27 6.98 8.70 -18.40
CA HIS A 27 6.11 7.55 -18.47
C HIS A 27 5.67 7.32 -19.90
N ASN A 28 5.68 6.07 -20.35
CA ASN A 28 5.10 5.63 -21.62
C ASN A 28 3.82 4.80 -21.39
N HIS A 29 3.24 4.92 -20.19
CA HIS A 29 2.03 4.25 -19.74
C HIS A 29 1.28 5.19 -18.78
N PRO A 30 -0.02 4.99 -18.55
CA PRO A 30 -0.76 5.76 -17.55
C PRO A 30 -0.15 5.63 -16.16
N VAL A 31 -0.32 6.66 -15.33
CA VAL A 31 0.01 6.64 -13.89
C VAL A 31 -1.26 7.01 -13.14
N THR A 32 -1.95 6.00 -12.64
CA THR A 32 -3.28 6.15 -12.01
C THR A 32 -3.28 5.53 -10.61
N LYS A 33 -4.20 6.00 -9.74
CA LYS A 33 -4.42 5.40 -8.41
C LYS A 33 -4.77 3.91 -8.51
N HIS A 34 -5.48 3.51 -9.57
CA HIS A 34 -5.78 2.10 -9.80
C HIS A 34 -4.51 1.26 -10.04
N GLN A 35 -3.56 1.74 -10.86
CA GLN A 35 -2.29 1.04 -11.07
C GLN A 35 -1.40 1.01 -9.82
N TRP A 36 -1.47 2.03 -8.96
CA TRP A 36 -0.78 2.02 -7.67
C TRP A 36 -1.18 0.81 -6.83
N PHE A 37 -2.46 0.47 -6.81
CA PHE A 37 -2.97 -0.70 -6.10
C PHE A 37 -2.71 -2.03 -6.80
N ASN A 38 -2.16 -2.08 -8.02
CA ASN A 38 -1.81 -3.37 -8.62
C ASN A 38 -0.63 -4.05 -7.89
N TYR A 39 0.22 -3.27 -7.24
CA TYR A 39 1.33 -3.77 -6.44
C TYR A 39 0.80 -4.36 -5.12
N ALA A 40 1.26 -5.56 -4.75
CA ALA A 40 0.78 -6.26 -3.55
C ALA A 40 1.16 -5.51 -2.27
N GLU A 41 2.34 -4.89 -2.27
CA GLU A 41 2.87 -4.08 -1.16
C GLU A 41 1.95 -2.89 -0.85
N ASN A 42 1.31 -2.33 -1.88
CA ASN A 42 0.44 -1.16 -1.78
C ASN A 42 -1.01 -1.50 -1.42
N ARG A 43 -1.35 -2.78 -1.29
CA ARG A 43 -2.69 -3.28 -0.89
C ARG A 43 -2.73 -3.81 0.54
N LYS A 44 -1.63 -3.65 1.28
CA LYS A 44 -1.47 -4.15 2.65
C LYS A 44 -2.14 -3.18 3.62
N ILE A 45 -2.98 -3.73 4.50
CA ILE A 45 -3.54 -2.99 5.61
C ILE A 45 -2.45 -2.86 6.67
N THR A 46 -2.10 -1.63 7.03
CA THR A 46 -1.12 -1.32 8.07
C THR A 46 -1.76 -0.91 9.39
N ASP A 47 -3.09 -0.75 9.40
CA ASP A 47 -3.84 -0.48 10.62
C ASP A 47 -3.84 -1.74 11.50
N GLU A 48 -3.24 -1.62 12.69
CA GLU A 48 -3.09 -2.73 13.63
C GLU A 48 -4.45 -3.21 14.15
N GLY A 49 -5.41 -2.30 14.36
CA GLY A 49 -6.76 -2.65 14.81
C GLY A 49 -7.50 -3.48 13.78
N LEU A 50 -7.51 -3.04 12.52
CA LEU A 50 -8.13 -3.80 11.42
C LEU A 50 -7.46 -5.15 11.17
N THR A 51 -6.16 -5.24 11.43
CA THR A 51 -5.42 -6.52 11.34
C THR A 51 -5.90 -7.48 12.42
N LEU A 52 -6.01 -7.02 13.67
CA LEU A 52 -6.52 -7.81 14.79
C LEU A 52 -7.98 -8.24 14.56
N ASP A 53 -8.84 -7.31 14.14
CA ASP A 53 -10.24 -7.60 13.82
C ASP A 53 -10.35 -8.72 12.78
N ALA A 54 -9.57 -8.63 11.69
CA ALA A 54 -9.57 -9.65 10.65
C ALA A 54 -9.14 -11.01 11.20
N GLU A 55 -8.09 -11.07 12.04
CA GLU A 55 -7.64 -12.30 12.69
C GLU A 55 -8.72 -12.91 13.61
N GLU A 56 -9.42 -12.09 14.39
CA GLU A 56 -10.53 -12.54 15.24
C GLU A 56 -11.69 -13.07 14.41
N MET A 57 -12.07 -12.37 13.33
CA MET A 57 -13.08 -12.83 12.39
C MET A 57 -12.68 -14.19 11.78
N HIS A 58 -11.40 -14.36 11.43
CA HIS A 58 -10.89 -15.63 10.91
C HIS A 58 -11.07 -16.77 11.91
N LYS A 59 -10.63 -16.55 13.17
CA LYS A 59 -10.72 -17.52 14.26
C LYS A 59 -12.16 -17.89 14.57
N ALA A 60 -13.09 -16.95 14.39
CA ALA A 60 -14.53 -17.16 14.52
C ALA A 60 -15.16 -17.91 13.32
N GLY A 61 -14.38 -18.26 12.29
CA GLY A 61 -14.86 -18.99 11.11
C GLY A 61 -15.52 -18.10 10.05
N ALA A 62 -15.32 -16.79 10.09
CA ALA A 62 -15.86 -15.90 9.07
C ALA A 62 -15.26 -16.24 7.70
N HIS A 63 -16.11 -16.23 6.68
CA HIS A 63 -15.67 -16.51 5.32
C HIS A 63 -14.77 -15.37 4.81
N THR A 64 -13.73 -15.74 4.07
CA THR A 64 -12.72 -14.87 3.47
C THR A 64 -13.30 -13.65 2.73
N LYS A 65 -14.42 -13.83 2.00
CA LYS A 65 -15.13 -12.71 1.34
C LYS A 65 -15.73 -11.69 2.33
N GLY A 66 -16.24 -12.15 3.47
CA GLY A 66 -16.81 -11.30 4.51
C GLY A 66 -15.75 -10.47 5.23
N ILE A 67 -14.61 -11.10 5.53
CA ILE A 67 -13.44 -10.41 6.11
C ILE A 67 -12.92 -9.33 5.15
N LEU A 68 -12.82 -9.64 3.85
CA LEU A 68 -12.41 -8.65 2.85
C LEU A 68 -13.41 -7.49 2.73
N ALA A 69 -14.71 -7.75 2.83
CA ALA A 69 -15.73 -6.70 2.80
C ALA A 69 -15.60 -5.76 4.00
N TYR A 70 -15.46 -6.33 5.22
CA TYR A 70 -15.22 -5.58 6.45
C TYR A 70 -13.99 -4.67 6.32
N LEU A 71 -12.86 -5.22 5.88
CA LEU A 71 -11.61 -4.49 5.75
C LEU A 71 -11.73 -3.29 4.79
N ARG A 72 -12.45 -3.46 3.67
CA ARG A 72 -12.69 -2.37 2.70
C ARG A 72 -13.61 -1.29 3.25
N GLU A 73 -14.66 -1.69 3.96
CA GLU A 73 -15.61 -0.76 4.57
C GLU A 73 -14.92 0.10 5.63
N ARG A 74 -14.08 -0.51 6.47
CA ARG A 74 -13.44 0.17 7.60
C ARG A 74 -12.21 0.99 7.20
N SER A 75 -11.42 0.52 6.24
CA SER A 75 -10.24 1.27 5.75
C SER A 75 -10.62 2.37 4.76
N GLY A 76 -11.72 2.22 4.01
CA GLY A 76 -12.03 3.07 2.87
C GLY A 76 -11.07 2.89 1.69
N GLU A 77 -10.23 1.84 1.70
CA GLU A 77 -9.17 1.60 0.73
C GLU A 77 -9.37 0.31 -0.07
N PHE A 78 -8.72 0.25 -1.23
CA PHE A 78 -8.64 -0.98 -1.99
C PHE A 78 -7.57 -1.89 -1.38
N CYS A 79 -8.01 -2.85 -0.56
CA CYS A 79 -7.13 -3.82 0.08
C CYS A 79 -7.34 -5.25 -0.47
N MET A 80 -6.34 -6.09 -0.22
CA MET A 80 -6.41 -7.55 -0.36
C MET A 80 -6.50 -8.18 1.02
N LEU A 81 -6.91 -9.45 1.06
CA LEU A 81 -6.78 -10.23 2.28
C LEU A 81 -5.31 -10.37 2.66
N PRO A 82 -4.97 -10.31 3.97
CA PRO A 82 -3.63 -10.61 4.42
C PRO A 82 -3.21 -12.02 3.96
N VAL A 83 -1.92 -12.19 3.64
CA VAL A 83 -1.39 -13.47 3.13
C VAL A 83 -1.52 -14.63 4.11
N TRP A 84 -1.73 -14.37 5.41
CA TRP A 84 -1.97 -15.38 6.44
C TRP A 84 -3.36 -16.05 6.36
N PHE A 85 -4.22 -15.60 5.43
CA PHE A 85 -5.55 -16.17 5.16
C PHE A 85 -5.58 -17.17 4.00
N LEU A 86 -4.47 -17.31 3.27
CA LEU A 86 -4.28 -18.25 2.17
C LEU A 86 -3.53 -19.49 2.68
#